data_AF-A0A359F124-F1
#
_entry.id   AF-A0A359F124-F1
#
_cell.length_a   1.000
_cell.length_b   1.000
_cell.length_c   1.000
_cell.angle_alpha   90.00
_cell.angle_beta   90.00
_cell.angle_gamma   90.00
#
_symmetry.space_group_name_H-M   'P 1'
#
loop_
_entity.id
_entity.type
_entity.pdbx_description
1 polymer ?
#
loop_
_entity_poly.entity_id
_entity_poly.type
_entity_poly.pdbx_seq_one_letter_code
_entity_poly.pdbx_strand_id
1 'polypeptide(L)'
;MIGRLFPSGGGTVAWPWVQSSDVRLGFSVAGAALICDNTAVPDSIESDTALARSWWSELAPQVPRTAAGLWFGIVDLAGNNEREAARHLYVAGTDSFDPTDDTGDWACDPVWLTGANYVLLPALAALPDAPYEAQLAHAVAVVRELRPQTTSPDSLQGVAVGVDDGDFEVTWVASDPT
;
A
#
# COMPACT_ATOMS: atom_id res chain seq x y z
N MET A 1 -11.88 6.73 37.20
CA MET A 1 -13.19 7.38 36.98
C MET A 1 -12.91 8.73 36.33
N ILE A 2 -13.43 8.94 35.11
CA ILE A 2 -13.66 10.24 34.42
C ILE A 2 -12.37 10.99 34.00
N GLY A 3 -12.11 11.31 32.72
CA GLY A 3 -12.89 11.18 31.49
C GLY A 3 -12.07 11.64 30.28
N ARG A 4 -12.45 11.12 29.10
CA ARG A 4 -11.96 11.52 27.76
C ARG A 4 -12.22 12.99 27.46
N LEU A 5 -11.37 13.59 26.62
CA LEU A 5 -11.74 14.65 25.68
C LEU A 5 -10.87 14.49 24.42
N PHE A 6 -11.42 13.78 23.42
CA PHE A 6 -11.00 13.92 22.03
C PHE A 6 -11.54 15.25 21.50
N PRO A 7 -10.75 16.07 20.79
CA PRO A 7 -11.33 17.10 19.94
C PRO A 7 -11.84 16.45 18.66
N SER A 8 -13.17 16.42 18.52
CA SER A 8 -13.84 16.28 17.23
C SER A 8 -13.52 17.53 16.40
N GLY A 9 -12.57 17.42 15.49
CA GLY A 9 -12.24 18.45 14.52
C GLY A 9 -11.38 17.85 13.42
N GLY A 10 -11.81 18.00 12.17
CA GLY A 10 -11.13 17.50 10.97
C GLY A 10 -9.72 18.08 10.83
N GLY A 11 -8.77 17.45 11.52
CA GLY A 11 -7.36 17.72 11.44
C GLY A 11 -6.71 16.60 10.65
N THR A 12 -6.16 16.94 9.49
CA THR A 12 -5.20 16.14 8.74
C THR A 12 -4.13 15.63 9.71
N VAL A 13 -4.10 14.33 9.95
CA VAL A 13 -2.96 13.68 10.62
C VAL A 13 -1.78 13.84 9.67
N ALA A 14 -0.90 14.78 9.98
CA ALA A 14 0.30 15.02 9.20
C ALA A 14 1.31 13.92 9.51
N TRP A 15 1.43 12.95 8.60
CA TRP A 15 2.49 11.96 8.60
C TRP A 15 3.87 12.66 8.53
N PRO A 16 4.90 12.14 9.22
CA PRO A 16 6.23 12.74 9.21
C PRO A 16 6.86 12.57 7.83
N TRP A 17 6.83 13.63 7.03
CA TRP A 17 7.50 13.73 5.74
C TRP A 17 8.97 13.30 5.83
N VAL A 18 9.34 12.27 5.07
CA VAL A 18 10.66 12.23 4.45
C VAL A 18 10.66 13.36 3.42
N GLN A 19 11.40 14.44 3.68
CA GLN A 19 11.78 15.39 2.63
C GLN A 19 12.65 14.64 1.62
N SER A 20 12.02 14.02 0.62
CA SER A 20 12.71 13.33 -0.46
C SER A 20 13.15 14.36 -1.50
N SER A 21 14.33 14.94 -1.30
CA SER A 21 14.97 15.81 -2.29
C SER A 21 15.79 15.04 -3.35
N ASP A 22 15.74 13.71 -3.42
CA ASP A 22 16.70 12.94 -4.24
C ASP A 22 16.12 11.80 -5.11
N VAL A 23 14.82 11.79 -5.42
CA VAL A 23 14.28 10.82 -6.40
C VAL A 23 13.99 11.49 -7.74
N ARG A 24 15.00 11.53 -8.61
CA ARG A 24 14.82 11.83 -10.04
C ARG A 24 14.60 10.53 -10.81
N LEU A 25 13.34 10.14 -11.00
CA LEU A 25 12.99 9.11 -11.98
C LEU A 25 12.42 9.81 -13.21
N GLY A 26 13.24 9.92 -14.26
CA GLY A 26 12.84 10.48 -15.54
C GLY A 26 12.22 9.42 -16.42
N PHE A 27 10.91 9.49 -16.65
CA PHE A 27 10.26 8.83 -17.78
C PHE A 27 9.21 9.75 -18.41
N SER A 28 9.27 9.87 -19.74
CA SER A 28 8.33 10.61 -20.58
C SER A 28 7.33 9.60 -21.13
N VAL A 29 6.03 9.82 -20.91
CA VAL A 29 4.98 9.02 -21.55
C VAL A 29 4.13 9.93 -22.43
N ALA A 30 4.17 9.67 -23.74
CA ALA A 30 3.31 10.30 -24.72
C ALA A 30 1.87 9.79 -24.58
N GLY A 31 0.92 10.71 -24.71
CA GLY A 31 -0.48 10.52 -24.34
C GLY A 31 -1.22 9.40 -25.08
N ALA A 32 -2.19 8.83 -24.37
CA ALA A 32 -3.30 8.09 -24.94
C ALA A 32 -4.57 8.48 -24.19
N ALA A 33 -5.58 8.89 -24.94
CA ALA A 33 -6.93 9.14 -24.43
C ALA A 33 -7.54 7.82 -23.93
N LEU A 34 -8.13 7.80 -22.73
CA LEU A 34 -8.88 6.64 -22.24
C LEU A 34 -10.37 6.94 -22.14
N ILE A 35 -11.11 6.05 -22.80
CA ILE A 35 -12.56 5.95 -22.88
C ILE A 35 -13.07 5.30 -21.58
N CYS A 36 -14.19 5.78 -21.05
CA CYS A 36 -14.89 5.21 -19.91
C CYS A 36 -15.43 3.80 -20.25
N ASP A 37 -14.67 2.75 -20.00
CA ASP A 37 -15.18 1.37 -19.92
C ASP A 37 -14.59 0.70 -18.67
N ASN A 38 -15.47 0.21 -17.80
CA ASN A 38 -15.16 -0.22 -16.43
C ASN A 38 -14.67 -1.67 -16.38
N THR A 39 -14.04 -2.13 -17.46
CA THR A 39 -13.33 -3.40 -17.52
C THR A 39 -11.84 -3.10 -17.39
N ALA A 40 -11.30 -3.22 -16.18
CA ALA A 40 -9.86 -3.25 -16.00
C ALA A 40 -9.28 -4.29 -16.97
N VAL A 41 -8.53 -3.83 -17.96
CA VAL A 41 -8.01 -4.68 -19.03
C VAL A 41 -7.10 -5.73 -18.39
N PRO A 42 -7.27 -7.05 -18.65
CA PRO A 42 -6.44 -8.11 -18.04
C PRO A 42 -4.93 -7.89 -18.20
N ASP A 43 -4.52 -7.27 -19.30
CA ASP A 43 -3.12 -6.93 -19.58
C ASP A 43 -2.54 -5.90 -18.59
N SER A 44 -3.40 -5.09 -17.97
CA SER A 44 -3.00 -4.01 -17.05
C SER A 44 -2.61 -4.55 -15.66
N ILE A 45 -3.34 -5.54 -15.15
CA ILE A 45 -3.00 -6.19 -13.87
C ILE A 45 -1.76 -7.08 -14.01
N GLU A 46 -1.56 -7.74 -15.15
CA GLU A 46 -0.36 -8.54 -15.41
C GLU A 46 0.90 -7.66 -15.40
N SER A 47 0.85 -6.51 -16.08
CA SER A 47 1.94 -5.53 -16.09
C SER A 47 2.27 -5.01 -14.69
N ASP A 48 1.25 -4.59 -13.93
CA ASP A 48 1.44 -4.12 -12.56
C ASP A 48 1.96 -5.22 -11.65
N THR A 49 1.48 -6.46 -11.81
CA THR A 49 1.97 -7.62 -11.05
C THR A 49 3.43 -7.92 -11.34
N ALA A 50 3.86 -7.81 -12.60
CA ALA A 50 5.27 -8.01 -12.98
C ALA A 50 6.17 -6.95 -12.34
N LEU A 51 5.75 -5.67 -12.37
CA LEU A 51 6.46 -4.57 -11.71
C LEU A 51 6.52 -4.77 -10.20
N ALA A 52 5.38 -5.05 -9.57
CA ALA A 52 5.28 -5.30 -8.15
C ALA A 52 6.13 -6.50 -7.70
N ARG A 53 6.25 -7.55 -8.54
CA ARG A 53 7.11 -8.70 -8.25
C ARG A 53 8.59 -8.34 -8.24
N SER A 54 9.05 -7.55 -9.23
CA SER A 54 10.43 -7.08 -9.25
C SER A 54 10.73 -6.23 -8.03
N TRP A 55 9.88 -5.25 -7.75
CA TRP A 55 9.95 -4.37 -6.60
C TRP A 55 9.97 -5.15 -5.27
N TRP A 56 9.04 -6.08 -5.08
CA TRP A 56 8.95 -6.89 -3.88
C TRP A 56 10.18 -7.80 -3.69
N SER A 57 10.74 -8.34 -4.77
CA SER A 57 11.93 -9.20 -4.67
C SER A 57 13.16 -8.48 -4.11
N GLU A 58 13.25 -7.17 -4.31
CA GLU A 58 14.32 -6.32 -3.76
C GLU A 58 14.05 -5.92 -2.30
N LEU A 59 12.78 -5.74 -1.94
CA LEU A 59 12.37 -5.32 -0.60
C LEU A 59 12.22 -6.46 0.40
N ALA A 60 11.74 -7.63 -0.01
CA ALA A 60 11.42 -8.74 0.89
C ALA A 60 12.57 -9.12 1.83
N PRO A 61 13.85 -9.17 1.38
CA PRO A 61 14.99 -9.46 2.27
C PRO A 61 15.23 -8.41 3.36
N GLN A 62 14.65 -7.21 3.23
CA GLN A 62 14.82 -6.07 4.14
C GLN A 62 13.72 -6.00 5.21
N VAL A 63 12.67 -6.83 5.12
CA VAL A 63 11.60 -6.89 6.11
C VAL A 63 12.20 -7.30 7.47
N PRO A 64 12.00 -6.52 8.54
CA PRO A 64 12.54 -6.88 9.84
C PRO A 64 11.95 -8.18 10.37
N ARG A 65 12.77 -8.97 11.06
CA ARG A 65 12.34 -10.22 11.74
C ARG A 65 11.36 -10.01 12.90
N THR A 66 11.11 -8.76 13.28
CA THR A 66 10.12 -8.38 14.28
C THR A 66 8.78 -8.02 13.66
N ALA A 67 8.69 -7.95 12.33
CA ALA A 67 7.43 -7.64 11.67
C ALA A 67 6.44 -8.80 11.86
N ALA A 68 5.31 -8.51 12.48
CA ALA A 68 4.16 -9.40 12.63
C ALA A 68 3.08 -9.09 11.57
N GLY A 69 2.97 -7.84 11.13
CA GLY A 69 2.05 -7.43 10.06
C GLY A 69 2.79 -6.81 8.88
N LEU A 70 2.28 -7.05 7.67
CA LEU A 70 2.58 -6.23 6.50
C LEU A 70 1.32 -5.49 6.06
N TRP A 71 1.44 -4.18 5.95
CA TRP A 71 0.42 -3.29 5.41
C TRP A 71 0.81 -2.83 4.02
N PHE A 72 0.03 -3.18 3.01
CA PHE A 72 0.17 -2.67 1.66
C PHE A 72 -0.82 -1.53 1.43
N GLY A 73 -0.37 -0.29 1.56
CA GLY A 73 -1.24 0.88 1.44
C GLY A 73 -1.27 1.49 0.04
N ILE A 74 -2.40 2.08 -0.35
CA ILE A 74 -2.49 2.92 -1.56
C ILE A 74 -2.47 4.38 -1.12
N VAL A 75 -1.58 5.16 -1.72
CA VAL A 75 -1.38 6.57 -1.37
C VAL A 75 -1.16 7.42 -2.61
N ASP A 76 -1.70 8.64 -2.60
CA ASP A 76 -1.42 9.67 -3.60
C ASP A 76 -0.13 10.40 -3.22
N LEU A 77 0.95 10.16 -3.95
CA LEU A 77 2.19 10.92 -3.80
C LEU A 77 2.26 12.02 -4.86
N ALA A 78 2.41 13.26 -4.40
CA ALA A 78 2.67 14.39 -5.29
C ALA A 78 4.02 14.17 -6.01
N GLY A 79 4.01 14.24 -7.34
CA GLY A 79 5.22 14.39 -8.12
C GLY A 79 5.87 15.77 -7.89
N ASN A 80 6.80 16.14 -8.77
CA ASN A 80 7.49 17.43 -8.70
C ASN A 80 6.53 18.64 -8.78
N ASN A 81 5.29 18.40 -9.22
CA ASN A 81 4.20 19.36 -9.37
C ASN A 81 2.94 18.74 -8.74
N GLU A 82 2.18 19.48 -7.92
CA GLU A 82 0.95 18.99 -7.24
C GLU A 82 -0.14 18.47 -8.20
N ARG A 83 -0.07 18.83 -9.49
CA ARG A 83 -0.97 18.33 -10.55
C ARG A 83 -0.60 16.95 -11.09
N GLU A 84 0.50 16.38 -10.62
CA GLU A 84 1.04 15.07 -11.02
C GLU A 84 1.03 14.10 -9.84
N ALA A 85 0.12 14.28 -8.88
CA ALA A 85 -0.10 13.27 -7.86
C ALA A 85 -0.50 11.96 -8.54
N ALA A 86 0.27 10.91 -8.29
CA ALA A 86 0.03 9.59 -8.85
C ALA A 86 -0.12 8.59 -7.71
N ARG A 87 -0.99 7.59 -7.91
CA ARG A 87 -1.19 6.54 -6.93
C ARG A 87 -0.03 5.59 -6.91
N HIS A 88 0.49 5.39 -5.71
CA HIS A 88 1.53 4.44 -5.42
C HIS A 88 0.95 3.35 -4.52
N LEU A 89 1.43 2.13 -4.72
CA LEU A 89 1.36 1.10 -3.72
C LEU A 89 2.58 1.28 -2.81
N TYR A 90 2.40 1.15 -1.51
CA TYR A 90 3.52 1.06 -0.58
C TYR A 90 3.38 -0.15 0.32
N VAL A 91 4.48 -0.55 0.97
CA VAL A 91 4.45 -1.59 2.00
C VAL A 91 5.07 -1.08 3.30
N ALA A 92 4.43 -1.34 4.42
CA ALA A 92 4.96 -1.07 5.75
C ALA A 92 4.95 -2.36 6.58
N GLY A 93 5.94 -2.51 7.47
CA GLY A 93 6.00 -3.59 8.44
C GLY A 93 5.68 -3.09 9.83
N THR A 94 4.85 -3.83 10.58
CA THR A 94 4.41 -3.50 11.94
C THR A 94 4.82 -4.63 12.89
N ASP A 95 5.08 -4.34 14.16
CA ASP A 95 5.44 -5.35 15.16
C ASP A 95 4.23 -6.06 15.78
N SER A 96 3.02 -5.62 15.42
CA SER A 96 1.74 -6.21 15.81
C SER A 96 0.86 -6.46 14.59
N PHE A 97 -0.08 -7.39 14.72
CA PHE A 97 -1.13 -7.66 13.74
C PHE A 97 -2.39 -8.11 14.48
N ASP A 98 -3.53 -7.50 14.16
CA ASP A 98 -4.83 -7.92 14.66
C ASP A 98 -5.81 -8.02 13.47
N PRO A 99 -6.19 -9.24 13.04
CA PRO A 99 -7.12 -9.43 11.93
C PRO A 99 -8.57 -9.08 12.28
N THR A 100 -8.86 -8.82 13.56
CA THR A 100 -10.20 -8.48 14.06
C THR A 100 -10.36 -6.99 14.35
N ASP A 101 -9.27 -6.23 14.28
CA ASP A 101 -9.25 -4.78 14.43
C ASP A 101 -9.78 -4.14 13.14
N ASP A 102 -11.03 -3.66 13.18
CA ASP A 102 -11.71 -3.04 12.05
C ASP A 102 -11.31 -1.57 11.81
N THR A 103 -10.47 -0.99 12.67
CA THR A 103 -9.95 0.38 12.48
C THR A 103 -8.60 0.39 11.76
N GLY A 104 -7.89 -0.75 11.74
CA GLY A 104 -6.54 -0.84 11.20
C GLY A 104 -5.48 -0.12 12.05
N ASP A 105 -5.76 0.16 13.32
CA ASP A 105 -4.86 0.89 14.23
C ASP A 105 -3.49 0.18 14.35
N TRP A 106 -3.46 -1.16 14.24
CA TRP A 106 -2.21 -1.93 14.25
C TRP A 106 -1.23 -1.56 13.12
N ALA A 107 -1.71 -0.96 12.03
CA ALA A 107 -0.90 -0.55 10.88
C ALA A 107 -0.33 0.87 10.99
N CYS A 108 -0.80 1.67 11.95
CA CYS A 108 -0.49 3.11 12.04
C CYS A 108 0.93 3.43 12.56
N ASP A 109 1.56 2.50 13.28
CA ASP A 109 2.90 2.68 13.87
C ASP A 109 3.92 1.69 13.27
N PRO A 110 4.36 1.87 12.00
CA PRO A 110 5.21 0.91 11.35
C PRO A 110 6.64 0.92 11.93
N VAL A 111 7.17 -0.28 12.19
CA VAL A 111 8.59 -0.49 12.54
C VAL A 111 9.50 -0.50 11.32
N TRP A 112 8.91 -0.57 10.11
CA TRP A 112 9.63 -0.54 8.85
C TRP A 112 8.82 0.20 7.77
N LEU A 113 9.32 1.37 7.40
CA LEU A 113 8.84 2.17 6.28
C LEU A 113 9.99 3.06 5.81
N THR A 114 10.43 2.90 4.57
CA THR A 114 11.53 3.68 3.96
C THR A 114 11.10 4.22 2.59
N GLY A 115 11.89 5.11 1.99
CA GLY A 115 11.58 5.63 0.65
C GLY A 115 11.50 4.55 -0.46
N ALA A 116 12.20 3.41 -0.29
CA ALA A 116 12.14 2.31 -1.25
C ALA A 116 10.83 1.50 -1.16
N ASN A 117 10.05 1.69 -0.09
CA ASN A 117 8.80 0.98 0.15
C ASN A 117 7.65 1.43 -0.74
N TYR A 118 7.87 2.33 -1.70
CA TYR A 118 6.84 2.85 -2.60
C TYR A 118 7.11 2.38 -4.02
N VAL A 119 6.06 2.02 -4.76
CA VAL A 119 6.12 1.67 -6.17
C VAL A 119 4.96 2.31 -6.93
N LEU A 120 5.29 2.92 -8.07
CA LEU A 120 4.30 3.40 -9.02
C LEU A 120 3.83 2.21 -9.87
N LEU A 121 2.55 1.85 -9.76
CA LEU A 121 1.92 0.83 -10.58
C LEU A 121 1.10 1.53 -11.67
N PRO A 122 1.49 1.48 -12.95
CA PRO A 122 0.86 2.26 -14.01
C PRO A 122 -0.65 2.09 -14.13
N ALA A 123 -1.19 0.88 -14.00
CA ALA A 123 -2.62 0.68 -14.10
C ALA A 123 -3.35 1.22 -12.86
N LEU A 124 -2.80 1.00 -11.66
CA LEU A 124 -3.33 1.61 -10.42
C LEU A 124 -3.30 3.15 -10.47
N ALA A 125 -2.21 3.73 -11.00
CA ALA A 125 -2.06 5.17 -11.16
C ALA A 125 -3.00 5.78 -12.20
N ALA A 126 -3.43 4.99 -13.18
CA ALA A 126 -4.39 5.39 -14.21
C ALA A 126 -5.85 5.35 -13.74
N LEU A 127 -6.12 5.05 -12.46
CA LEU A 127 -7.45 4.99 -11.87
C LEU A 127 -7.83 6.23 -11.02
N PRO A 128 -7.36 7.48 -11.25
CA PRO A 128 -7.54 8.61 -10.33
C PRO A 128 -9.02 8.87 -9.96
N ASP A 129 -9.95 8.65 -10.90
CA ASP A 129 -11.39 8.87 -10.71
C ASP A 129 -12.20 7.57 -10.47
N ALA A 130 -11.54 6.42 -10.38
CA ALA A 130 -12.23 5.15 -10.13
C ALA A 130 -12.77 5.09 -8.68
N PRO A 131 -13.91 4.41 -8.45
CA PRO A 131 -14.37 4.12 -7.09
C PRO A 131 -13.27 3.47 -6.26
N TYR A 132 -13.25 3.82 -4.98
CA TYR A 132 -12.26 3.34 -4.02
C TYR A 132 -12.12 1.81 -4.05
N GLU A 133 -13.24 1.11 -4.11
CA GLU A 133 -13.35 -0.35 -4.10
C GLU A 133 -12.66 -0.98 -5.32
N ALA A 134 -12.66 -0.30 -6.47
CA ALA A 134 -11.97 -0.78 -7.67
C ALA A 134 -10.44 -0.70 -7.51
N GLN A 135 -9.96 0.35 -6.84
CA GLN A 135 -8.53 0.53 -6.57
C GLN A 135 -8.04 -0.48 -5.54
N LEU A 136 -8.81 -0.66 -4.45
CA LEU A 136 -8.54 -1.67 -3.44
C LEU A 136 -8.54 -3.08 -4.05
N ALA A 137 -9.55 -3.41 -4.87
CA ALA A 137 -9.61 -4.70 -5.55
C ALA A 137 -8.39 -4.96 -6.47
N HIS A 138 -7.93 -3.93 -7.20
CA HIS A 138 -6.73 -4.04 -8.03
C HIS A 138 -5.47 -4.29 -7.19
N ALA A 139 -5.26 -3.50 -6.14
CA ALA A 139 -4.13 -3.66 -5.24
C ALA A 139 -4.14 -5.02 -4.52
N VAL A 140 -5.30 -5.47 -4.03
CA VAL A 140 -5.50 -6.80 -3.43
C VAL A 140 -5.11 -7.90 -4.40
N ALA A 141 -5.56 -7.81 -5.65
CA ALA A 141 -5.25 -8.82 -6.66
C ALA A 141 -3.74 -8.86 -6.97
N VAL A 142 -3.08 -7.71 -7.10
CA VAL A 142 -1.62 -7.63 -7.24
C VAL A 142 -0.90 -8.26 -6.04
N VAL A 143 -1.26 -7.88 -4.81
CA VAL A 143 -0.58 -8.34 -3.58
C VAL A 143 -0.77 -9.84 -3.35
N ARG A 144 -1.96 -10.39 -3.66
CA ARG A 144 -2.21 -11.85 -3.59
C ARG A 144 -1.25 -12.64 -4.49
N GLU A 145 -0.92 -12.11 -5.66
CA GLU A 145 0.03 -12.74 -6.59
C GLU A 145 1.50 -12.63 -6.13
N LEU A 146 1.84 -11.63 -5.31
CA LEU A 146 3.18 -11.49 -4.72
C LEU A 146 3.48 -12.58 -3.69
N ARG A 147 2.45 -13.05 -2.98
CA ARG A 147 2.56 -13.97 -1.83
C ARG A 147 3.62 -13.55 -0.81
N PRO A 148 3.53 -12.34 -0.20
CA PRO A 148 4.54 -11.81 0.71
C PRO A 148 4.93 -12.77 1.84
N GLN A 149 3.97 -13.57 2.32
CA GLN A 149 4.15 -14.58 3.36
C GLN A 149 5.16 -15.68 3.02
N THR A 150 5.47 -15.90 1.73
CA THR A 150 6.43 -16.93 1.31
C THR A 150 7.88 -16.46 1.30
N THR A 151 8.09 -15.15 1.43
CA THR A 151 9.39 -14.49 1.32
C THR A 151 9.72 -13.61 2.54
N SER A 152 8.78 -13.52 3.47
CA SER A 152 8.89 -12.71 4.69
C SER A 152 9.32 -13.56 5.89
N PRO A 153 9.71 -12.94 7.02
CA PRO A 153 10.12 -13.67 8.22
C PRO A 153 9.01 -14.55 8.79
N ASP A 154 9.41 -15.62 9.49
CA ASP A 154 8.49 -16.56 10.17
C ASP A 154 7.63 -15.89 11.27
N SER A 155 8.02 -14.69 11.71
CA SER A 155 7.23 -13.87 12.66
C SER A 155 5.96 -13.29 12.04
N LEU A 156 5.84 -13.29 10.72
CA LEU A 156 4.71 -12.67 10.03
C LEU A 156 3.42 -13.43 10.33
N GLN A 157 2.44 -12.71 10.86
CA GLN A 157 1.12 -13.20 11.25
C GLN A 157 0.03 -12.78 10.26
N GLY A 158 0.23 -11.71 9.51
CA GLY A 158 -0.78 -11.25 8.56
C GLY A 158 -0.27 -10.29 7.49
N VAL A 159 -1.06 -10.22 6.41
CA VAL A 159 -0.88 -9.27 5.31
C VAL A 159 -2.22 -8.61 5.02
N ALA A 160 -2.26 -7.29 5.04
CA ALA A 160 -3.42 -6.50 4.67
C ALA A 160 -3.10 -5.55 3.52
N VAL A 161 -4.13 -5.20 2.76
CA VAL A 161 -4.08 -4.17 1.72
C VAL A 161 -5.17 -3.17 2.04
N GLY A 162 -4.87 -1.88 2.05
CA GLY A 162 -5.86 -0.87 2.39
C GLY A 162 -5.47 0.51 1.94
N VAL A 163 -6.21 1.50 2.41
CA VAL A 163 -5.82 2.91 2.27
C VAL A 163 -5.85 3.65 3.58
N ASP A 164 -5.26 4.84 3.53
CA ASP A 164 -5.02 5.68 4.70
C ASP A 164 -6.30 6.18 5.42
N ASP A 165 -7.50 5.97 4.85
CA ASP A 165 -8.78 6.32 5.48
C ASP A 165 -9.38 5.22 6.37
N GLY A 166 -8.76 4.03 6.39
CA GLY A 166 -9.11 2.92 7.28
C GLY A 166 -9.81 1.75 6.59
N ASP A 167 -10.19 1.86 5.32
CA ASP A 167 -10.72 0.71 4.58
C ASP A 167 -9.58 -0.24 4.16
N PHE A 168 -9.73 -1.53 4.46
CA PHE A 168 -8.73 -2.55 4.10
C PHE A 168 -9.32 -3.96 3.94
N GLU A 169 -8.53 -4.82 3.31
CA GLU A 169 -8.79 -6.24 3.16
C GLU A 169 -7.57 -7.04 3.66
N VAL A 170 -7.82 -7.99 4.56
CA VAL A 170 -6.81 -8.97 4.97
C VAL A 170 -6.67 -10.02 3.86
N THR A 171 -5.50 -10.09 3.25
CA THR A 171 -5.21 -11.00 2.13
C THR A 171 -4.63 -12.33 2.57
N TRP A 172 -4.02 -12.37 3.75
CA TRP A 172 -3.47 -13.58 4.36
C TRP A 172 -3.38 -13.43 5.88
N VAL A 173 -3.61 -14.54 6.60
CA VAL A 173 -3.39 -14.68 8.04
C VAL A 173 -2.64 -16.00 8.25
N ALA A 174 -1.65 -16.00 9.12
CA ALA A 174 -0.98 -17.21 9.57
C ALA A 174 -2.01 -18.13 10.25
N SER A 175 -2.09 -19.39 9.83
CA SER A 175 -2.80 -20.38 10.61
C SER A 175 -2.11 -20.51 11.97
N ASP A 176 -2.88 -20.48 13.06
CA ASP A 176 -2.33 -20.73 14.40
C ASP A 176 -1.44 -21.98 14.37
N PRO A 177 -0.20 -21.92 14.88
CA PRO A 177 0.59 -23.12 15.09
C PRO A 177 -0.13 -23.95 16.16
N THR A 178 -0.88 -24.95 15.71
CA THR A 178 -1.46 -26.00 16.57
C THR A 178 -0.42 -26.69 17.42
#